data_AF-A0A9N8ME13-F1
#
_entry.id   AF-A0A9N8ME13-F1
#
_cell.length_a   1.000
_cell.length_b   1.000
_cell.length_c   1.000
_cell.angle_alpha   90.00
_cell.angle_beta   90.00
_cell.angle_gamma   90.00
#
_symmetry.space_group_name_H-M   'P 1'
#
loop_
_entity.id
_entity.type
_entity.pdbx_description
1 polymer ?
#
loop_
_entity_poly.entity_id
_entity_poly.type
_entity_poly.pdbx_seq_one_letter_code
_entity_poly.pdbx_strand_id
1 'polypeptide(L)'
;MQFNIKQLEDWQNVVEEILPHLQNPILLLKGNLGAGKTTFTQFLLKNLGSEDEVNSPTYSIVNEYNTPKGKIYHFDLYRLKNIDEVYDIGIEEYLDNAFLCIIEWPEVYEEELYGLKYHTMSIHNNGESREISFE
;
A
#
# COMPACT_ATOMS: atom_id res chain seq x y z
N MET A 1 5.13 -7.57 -12.77
CA MET A 1 5.31 -8.93 -12.24
C MET A 1 3.93 -9.53 -11.97
N GLN A 2 3.76 -10.85 -12.07
CA GLN A 2 2.47 -11.54 -11.85
C GLN A 2 2.67 -12.69 -10.87
N PHE A 3 1.76 -12.83 -9.91
CA PHE A 3 1.78 -13.88 -8.90
C PHE A 3 0.40 -14.52 -8.70
N ASN A 4 0.39 -15.78 -8.30
CA ASN A 4 -0.81 -16.48 -7.83
C ASN A 4 -0.48 -17.15 -6.51
N ILE A 5 -1.18 -16.76 -5.44
CA ILE A 5 -0.92 -17.24 -4.09
C ILE A 5 -2.18 -17.86 -3.47
N LYS A 6 -1.99 -18.82 -2.57
CA LYS A 6 -3.08 -19.55 -1.91
C LYS A 6 -3.00 -19.49 -0.39
N GLN A 7 -1.79 -19.36 0.15
CA GLN A 7 -1.51 -19.40 1.59
C GLN A 7 -1.00 -18.05 2.07
N LEU A 8 -1.04 -17.83 3.39
CA LEU A 8 -0.59 -16.57 3.98
C LEU A 8 0.93 -16.40 3.82
N GLU A 9 1.66 -17.50 3.91
CA GLU A 9 3.11 -17.56 3.84
C GLU A 9 3.64 -17.18 2.45
N ASP A 10 2.83 -17.36 1.40
CA ASP A 10 3.18 -17.01 0.03
C ASP A 10 3.45 -15.50 -0.14
N TRP A 11 2.86 -14.65 0.73
CA TRP A 11 3.11 -13.21 0.70
C TRP A 11 4.57 -12.85 0.92
N GLN A 12 5.30 -13.64 1.72
CA GLN A 12 6.74 -13.43 1.92
C GLN A 12 7.49 -13.50 0.59
N ASN A 13 7.19 -14.51 -0.23
CA ASN A 13 7.81 -14.67 -1.55
C ASN A 13 7.46 -13.51 -2.49
N VAL A 14 6.20 -13.06 -2.47
CA VAL A 14 5.76 -11.90 -3.27
C VAL A 14 6.55 -10.65 -2.89
N VAL A 15 6.73 -10.38 -1.59
CA VAL A 15 7.50 -9.23 -1.14
C VAL A 15 8.97 -9.35 -1.51
N GLU A 16 9.59 -10.52 -1.32
CA GLU A 16 11.00 -10.74 -1.67
C GLU A 16 11.28 -10.48 -3.16
N GLU A 17 10.35 -10.87 -4.03
CA GLU A 17 10.45 -10.62 -5.48
C GLU A 17 10.20 -9.13 -5.82
N ILE A 18 9.26 -8.45 -5.16
CA ILE A 18 8.90 -7.05 -5.47
C ILE A 18 9.89 -6.05 -4.88
N LEU A 19 10.44 -6.32 -3.69
CA LEU A 19 11.24 -5.36 -2.93
C LEU A 19 12.42 -4.75 -3.72
N PRO A 20 13.18 -5.52 -4.55
CA PRO A 20 14.23 -4.96 -5.40
C PRO A 20 13.73 -4.02 -6.51
N HIS A 21 12.45 -4.13 -6.87
CA HIS A 21 11.80 -3.35 -7.92
C HIS A 21 10.97 -2.17 -7.40
N LEU A 22 10.73 -2.10 -6.08
CA LEU A 22 10.04 -1.01 -5.42
C LEU A 22 10.96 0.23 -5.32
N GLN A 23 11.01 1.02 -6.39
CA GLN A 23 11.94 2.15 -6.54
C GLN A 23 11.26 3.51 -6.49
N ASN A 24 9.93 3.53 -6.62
CA ASN A 24 9.14 4.76 -6.49
C ASN A 24 8.68 4.97 -5.04
N PRO A 25 8.56 6.24 -4.59
CA PRO A 25 8.18 6.58 -3.22
C PRO A 25 6.69 6.39 -2.93
N ILE A 26 5.89 5.99 -3.92
CA ILE A 26 4.45 5.78 -3.78
C ILE A 26 4.10 4.38 -4.29
N LEU A 27 3.34 3.63 -3.50
CA LEU A 27 2.79 2.34 -3.83
C LEU A 27 1.28 2.34 -3.68
N LEU A 28 0.57 2.14 -4.79
CA LEU A 28 -0.87 2.05 -4.81
C LEU A 28 -1.30 0.59 -4.66
N LEU A 29 -2.18 0.30 -3.70
CA LEU A 29 -2.74 -1.04 -3.47
C LEU A 29 -4.22 -1.05 -3.86
N LYS A 30 -4.52 -1.72 -4.96
CA LYS A 30 -5.89 -1.90 -5.48
C LYS A 30 -6.36 -3.32 -5.26
N GLY A 31 -7.65 -3.49 -5.02
CA GLY A 31 -8.26 -4.80 -4.84
C GLY A 31 -9.51 -4.76 -4.00
N ASN A 32 -10.34 -5.80 -4.08
CA ASN A 32 -11.58 -5.89 -3.33
C ASN A 32 -11.37 -5.92 -1.80
N LEU A 33 -12.46 -5.74 -1.04
CA LEU A 33 -12.42 -5.89 0.42
C LEU A 33 -11.99 -7.33 0.77
N GLY A 34 -11.03 -7.46 1.68
CA GLY A 34 -10.46 -8.77 2.03
C GLY A 34 -9.51 -9.36 0.97
N ALA A 35 -9.10 -8.59 -0.05
CA ALA A 35 -8.11 -9.01 -1.02
C ALA A 35 -6.75 -9.34 -0.39
N GLY A 36 -6.40 -8.69 0.72
CA GLY A 36 -5.11 -8.85 1.40
C GLY A 36 -4.15 -7.67 1.22
N LYS A 37 -4.67 -6.48 0.87
CA LYS A 37 -3.88 -5.24 0.78
C LYS A 37 -3.10 -4.94 2.07
N THR A 38 -3.79 -4.82 3.20
CA THR A 38 -3.12 -4.63 4.50
C THR A 38 -2.20 -5.81 4.87
N THR A 39 -2.56 -7.04 4.52
CA THR A 39 -1.69 -8.21 4.73
C THR A 39 -0.37 -8.05 3.96
N PHE A 40 -0.42 -7.65 2.70
CA PHE A 40 0.79 -7.33 1.94
C PHE A 40 1.60 -6.23 2.62
N THR A 41 0.96 -5.15 3.07
CA THR A 41 1.62 -4.05 3.81
C THR A 41 2.37 -4.55 5.05
N GLN A 42 1.79 -5.49 5.81
CA GLN A 42 2.44 -6.10 6.98
C GLN A 42 3.75 -6.81 6.61
N PHE A 43 3.72 -7.66 5.57
CA PHE A 43 4.93 -8.37 5.11
C PHE A 43 5.96 -7.39 4.53
N LEU A 44 5.52 -6.37 3.78
CA LEU A 44 6.39 -5.35 3.21
C LEU A 44 7.12 -4.57 4.29
N LEU A 45 6.40 -4.06 5.29
CA LEU A 45 6.98 -3.26 6.39
C LEU A 45 7.97 -4.07 7.23
N LYS A 46 7.66 -5.34 7.50
CA LYS A 46 8.58 -6.26 8.18
C LYS A 46 9.88 -6.43 7.39
N ASN A 47 9.79 -6.66 6.08
CA ASN A 47 10.97 -6.82 5.21
C ASN A 47 11.74 -5.50 5.01
N LEU A 48 11.09 -4.35 5.17
CA LEU A 48 11.73 -3.03 5.22
C LEU A 48 12.37 -2.72 6.59
N GLY A 49 12.23 -3.61 7.57
CA GLY A 49 12.85 -3.50 8.89
C GLY A 49 12.07 -2.66 9.89
N SER A 50 10.75 -2.47 9.68
CA SER A 50 9.89 -1.91 10.71
C SER A 50 9.67 -2.91 11.85
N GLU A 51 9.71 -2.42 13.09
CA GLU A 51 9.32 -3.18 14.30
C GLU A 51 7.90 -2.83 14.77
N ASP A 52 7.24 -1.89 14.09
CA ASP A 52 5.91 -1.42 14.46
C ASP A 52 4.83 -2.45 14.17
N GLU A 53 3.76 -2.46 14.97
CA GLU A 53 2.59 -3.29 14.72
C GLU A 53 1.73 -2.70 13.59
N VAL A 54 1.63 -3.43 12.49
CA VAL A 54 0.94 -2.95 11.29
C VAL A 54 -0.51 -3.41 11.29
N ASN A 55 -1.41 -2.43 11.36
CA ASN A 55 -2.85 -2.63 11.31
C ASN A 55 -3.46 -1.78 10.20
N SER A 56 -4.65 -2.16 9.72
CA SER A 56 -5.34 -1.40 8.67
C SER A 56 -5.77 -0.03 9.21
N PRO A 57 -5.41 1.08 8.55
CA PRO A 57 -5.75 2.42 8.99
C PRO A 57 -7.18 2.81 8.62
N THR A 58 -8.11 1.87 8.37
CA THR A 58 -9.48 2.20 7.93
C THR A 58 -10.21 3.20 8.85
N TYR A 59 -9.88 3.28 10.14
CA TYR A 59 -10.45 4.27 11.06
C TYR A 59 -9.57 5.50 11.30
N SER A 60 -8.24 5.33 11.33
CA SER A 60 -7.29 6.45 11.48
C SER A 60 -7.04 7.21 10.17
N ILE A 61 -7.46 6.63 9.04
CA ILE A 61 -7.21 7.01 7.65
C ILE A 61 -5.73 6.88 7.26
N VAL A 62 -4.81 7.25 8.16
CA VAL A 62 -3.36 7.13 8.00
C VAL A 62 -2.72 6.51 9.25
N ASN A 63 -1.76 5.61 9.04
CA ASN A 63 -0.81 5.18 10.06
C ASN A 63 0.61 5.56 9.64
N GLU A 64 1.44 5.91 10.62
CA GLU A 64 2.87 6.18 10.45
C GLU A 64 3.67 4.99 11.01
N TYR A 65 4.69 4.56 10.25
CA TYR A 65 5.61 3.50 10.65
C TYR A 65 7.06 3.95 10.48
N ASN A 66 7.92 3.52 11.40
CA ASN A 66 9.35 3.81 11.38
C ASN A 66 10.12 2.68 10.73
N THR A 67 11.04 3.02 9.83
CA THR A 67 12.01 2.07 9.27
C THR A 67 13.42 2.65 9.32
N PRO A 68 14.47 1.82 9.20
CA PRO A 68 15.84 2.31 9.08
C PRO A 68 16.09 3.27 7.91
N LYS A 69 15.21 3.28 6.89
CA LYS A 69 15.33 4.13 5.70
C LYS A 69 14.54 5.43 5.79
N GLY A 70 13.66 5.57 6.79
CA GLY A 70 12.78 6.72 6.96
C GLY A 70 11.35 6.31 7.27
N LYS A 71 10.46 7.30 7.31
CA LYS A 71 9.04 7.11 7.65
C LYS A 71 8.26 6.51 6.48
N ILE A 72 7.37 5.58 6.80
CA ILE A 72 6.40 5.04 5.86
C ILE A 72 5.02 5.45 6.31
N TYR A 73 4.24 5.98 5.39
CA TYR A 73 2.85 6.35 5.63
C TYR A 73 1.93 5.38 4.91
N HIS A 74 0.98 4.82 5.64
CA HIS A 74 0.00 3.89 5.10
C HIS A 74 -1.37 4.53 5.18
N PHE A 75 -1.96 4.80 4.03
CA PHE A 75 -3.29 5.35 3.86
C PHE A 75 -4.28 4.26 3.48
N ASP A 76 -5.50 4.35 4.00
CA ASP A 76 -6.66 3.59 3.53
C ASP A 76 -7.79 4.57 3.22
N LEU A 77 -7.97 4.88 1.93
CA LEU A 77 -8.93 5.87 1.48
C LEU A 77 -10.32 5.28 1.22
N TYR A 78 -10.58 4.01 1.58
CA TYR A 78 -11.84 3.30 1.30
C TYR A 78 -13.10 4.06 1.75
N ARG A 79 -12.98 4.85 2.83
CA ARG A 79 -14.12 5.59 3.42
C ARG A 79 -14.26 7.01 2.91
N LEU A 80 -13.24 7.53 2.24
CA LEU A 80 -13.26 8.90 1.74
C LEU A 80 -14.10 8.94 0.47
N LYS A 81 -14.97 9.94 0.38
CA LYS A 81 -16.00 9.99 -0.68
C LYS A 81 -15.63 10.88 -1.85
N ASN A 82 -14.73 11.81 -1.63
CA ASN A 82 -14.35 12.84 -2.58
C ASN A 82 -12.95 13.33 -2.25
N ILE A 83 -12.40 14.11 -3.18
CA ILE A 83 -11.05 14.62 -3.10
C ILE A 83 -10.86 15.63 -1.95
N ASP A 84 -11.87 16.43 -1.62
CA ASP A 84 -11.79 17.42 -0.54
C ASP A 84 -11.52 16.75 0.81
N GLU A 85 -12.16 15.60 1.09
CA GLU A 85 -11.88 14.81 2.30
C GLU A 85 -10.43 14.27 2.34
N VAL A 86 -9.80 14.06 1.19
CA VAL A 86 -8.39 13.65 1.09
C VAL A 86 -7.45 14.83 1.32
N TYR A 87 -7.83 16.03 0.87
CA TYR A 87 -7.05 17.24 1.17
C TYR A 87 -7.16 17.63 2.65
N ASP A 88 -8.32 17.45 3.27
CA ASP A 88 -8.54 17.76 4.69
C ASP A 88 -7.65 16.92 5.63
N ILE A 89 -7.22 15.72 5.22
CA ILE A 89 -6.26 14.91 5.99
C ILE A 89 -4.80 15.33 5.77
N GLY A 90 -4.53 16.25 4.83
CA GLY A 90 -3.19 16.76 4.54
C GLY A 90 -2.28 15.76 3.83
N ILE A 91 -2.82 14.90 2.95
CA ILE A 91 -2.05 13.82 2.30
C ILE A 91 -0.76 14.30 1.61
N GLU A 92 -0.77 15.52 1.06
CA GLU A 92 0.34 16.11 0.30
C GLU A 92 1.60 16.26 1.17
N GLU A 93 1.45 16.69 2.42
CA GLU A 93 2.57 16.86 3.34
C GLU A 93 3.26 15.51 3.64
N TYR A 94 2.50 14.42 3.65
CA TYR A 94 3.04 13.08 3.86
C TYR A 94 3.80 12.60 2.63
N LEU A 95 3.24 12.79 1.43
CA LEU A 95 3.89 12.40 0.17
C LEU A 95 5.28 13.03 0.01
N ASP A 96 5.44 14.29 0.42
CA ASP A 96 6.70 15.02 0.32
C ASP A 96 7.78 14.56 1.33
N ASN A 97 7.38 13.97 2.46
CA ASN A 97 8.28 13.65 3.57
C ASN A 97 8.48 12.14 3.81
N ALA A 98 7.85 11.30 2.99
CA ALA A 98 7.91 9.84 3.14
C ALA A 98 9.17 9.23 2.51
N PHE A 99 9.68 8.18 3.15
CA PHE A 99 10.47 7.18 2.43
C PHE A 99 9.58 6.36 1.47
N LEU A 100 8.37 6.00 1.91
CA LEU A 100 7.36 5.32 1.11
C LEU A 100 5.95 5.70 1.58
N CYS A 101 5.06 6.01 0.64
CA CYS A 101 3.63 6.11 0.89
C CYS A 101 2.92 4.90 0.28
N ILE A 102 2.18 4.17 1.11
CA ILE A 102 1.36 3.03 0.70
C ILE A 102 -0.09 3.49 0.75
N ILE A 103 -0.79 3.49 -0.39
CA ILE A 103 -2.16 4.00 -0.49
C ILE A 103 -3.08 2.86 -0.90
N GLU A 104 -3.89 2.37 0.05
CA GLU A 104 -4.99 1.46 -0.25
C GLU A 104 -6.21 2.25 -0.78
N TRP A 105 -6.89 1.67 -1.77
CA TRP A 105 -8.07 2.27 -2.41
C TRP A 105 -7.80 3.68 -2.96
N PRO A 106 -6.82 3.83 -3.86
CA PRO A 106 -6.38 5.13 -4.33
C PRO A 106 -7.40 5.84 -5.23
N GLU A 107 -8.55 5.24 -5.55
CA GLU A 107 -9.43 5.67 -6.65
C GLU A 107 -9.92 7.12 -6.53
N VAL A 108 -10.08 7.63 -5.31
CA VAL A 108 -10.52 9.02 -5.05
C VAL A 108 -9.40 10.06 -5.18
N TYR A 109 -8.13 9.62 -5.20
CA TYR A 109 -6.95 10.49 -5.22
C TYR A 109 -6.02 10.23 -6.42
N GLU A 110 -6.25 9.15 -7.18
CA GLU A 110 -5.34 8.70 -8.22
C GLU A 110 -5.10 9.73 -9.33
N GLU A 111 -6.10 10.54 -9.67
CA GLU A 111 -5.94 11.61 -10.67
C GLU A 111 -4.94 12.70 -10.23
N GLU A 112 -4.83 12.97 -8.93
CA GLU A 112 -3.88 13.95 -8.38
C GLU A 112 -2.43 13.46 -8.40
N LEU A 113 -2.22 12.15 -8.57
CA LEU A 113 -0.90 11.57 -8.72
C LEU A 113 -0.32 11.77 -10.13
N TYR A 114 -1.03 12.47 -11.02
CA TYR A 114 -0.57 12.73 -12.39
C TYR A 114 0.80 13.45 -12.40
N GLY A 115 1.76 12.84 -13.08
CA GLY A 115 3.13 13.36 -13.17
C GLY A 115 4.05 12.92 -12.03
N LEU A 116 3.52 12.29 -10.97
CA LEU A 116 4.33 11.62 -9.96
C LEU A 116 4.73 10.21 -10.41
N LYS A 117 5.79 9.68 -9.79
CA LYS A 117 6.22 8.30 -9.99
C LYS A 117 5.64 7.44 -8.89
N TYR A 118 4.91 6.40 -9.27
CA TYR A 118 4.31 5.43 -8.35
C TYR A 118 4.38 4.02 -8.95
N HIS A 119 4.31 3.02 -8.07
CA HIS A 119 4.02 1.65 -8.45
C HIS A 119 2.56 1.33 -8.18
N THR A 120 2.01 0.37 -8.93
CA THR A 120 0.65 -0.14 -8.68
C THR A 120 0.69 -1.63 -8.43
N MET A 121 0.09 -2.07 -7.33
CA MET A 121 -0.24 -3.46 -7.09
C MET A 121 -1.75 -3.66 -7.14
N SER A 122 -2.21 -4.55 -8.01
CA SER A 122 -3.61 -4.98 -8.06
C SER A 122 -3.73 -6.39 -7.51
N ILE A 123 -4.64 -6.61 -6.56
CA ILE A 123 -4.90 -7.90 -5.91
C ILE A 123 -6.36 -8.30 -6.16
N HIS A 124 -6.55 -9.42 -6.84
CA HIS A 124 -7.87 -10.00 -7.07
C HIS A 124 -8.01 -11.31 -6.30
N ASN A 125 -8.94 -11.35 -5.33
CA ASN A 125 -9.26 -12.56 -4.58
C ASN A 125 -10.49 -13.25 -5.19
N ASN A 126 -10.30 -14.46 -5.72
CA ASN A 126 -11.36 -15.27 -6.33
C ASN A 126 -11.99 -16.31 -5.37
N GLY A 127 -11.61 -16.27 -4.08
CA GLY A 127 -12.10 -17.18 -3.04
C GLY A 127 -11.22 -18.41 -2.83
N GLU A 128 -10.48 -18.85 -3.85
CA GLU A 128 -9.54 -19.99 -3.76
C GLU A 128 -8.08 -19.53 -3.73
N SER A 129 -7.80 -18.39 -4.37
CA SER A 129 -6.46 -17.85 -4.56
C SER A 129 -6.52 -16.33 -4.70
N ARG A 130 -5.34 -15.70 -4.65
CA ARG A 130 -5.15 -14.28 -4.97
C ARG A 130 -4.25 -14.17 -6.18
N GLU A 131 -4.75 -13.49 -7.19
CA GLU A 131 -4.00 -13.09 -8.38
C GLU A 131 -3.47 -11.68 -8.15
N ILE A 132 -2.16 -11.50 -8.29
CA ILE A 132 -1.48 -10.24 -7.96
C ILE A 132 -0.70 -9.76 -9.19
N SER A 133 -0.96 -8.52 -9.61
CA SER A 133 -0.18 -7.80 -10.62
C SER A 133 0.58 -6.68 -9.94
N PHE A 134 1.88 -6.53 -10.24
CA PHE A 134 2.72 -5.41 -9.79
C PHE A 134 3.33 -4.70 -11.01
N GLU A 135 3.18 -3.38 -11.07
CA GLU A 135 3.61 -2.50 -12.16
C GLU A 135 4.50 -1.36 -11.63
#